data_AF-A0A060SHZ0-F1
#
_entry.id   AF-A0A060SHZ0-F1
#
_cell.length_a   1.000
_cell.length_b   1.000
_cell.length_c   1.000
_cell.angle_alpha   90.00
_cell.angle_beta   90.00
_cell.angle_gamma   90.00
#
_symmetry.space_group_name_H-M   'P 1'
#
loop_
_entity.id
_entity.type
_entity.pdbx_description
1 polymer ?
#
loop_
_entity_poly.entity_id
_entity_poly.type
_entity_poly.pdbx_seq_one_letter_code
_entity_poly.pdbx_strand_id
1 'polypeptide(L)'
;MADWTSPEELSKDKSAYVNIVFAFFGLYVWEVFQTSDFEWSVIQRRRKIRWHWLFLFICRYCIIFSLATLMASFTLKRPIHCQAMYTFTALAGNLSILCASTTLMFRTIALWHRKLTIFLPLAFLCLAQWALLWRGMFIFDVQYDATSTACVVVSMKRLFLSINFWATMAFNLVLTIVHILGLMQRDHGASFWQILFEDGLIFYLVAFSCNALPAVLSVLNLNPVMNLIATVPAAVLTVMAACRTVTRLSEIGDDDDLYVHSVTQLTTPPRAMPPNTVRLQTLRNGSRFTPRPEVHVTTDHIVMEDYDPSPASGYTPHDKPRELTDDKESESDKEKAYNAV
;
A
#
# COMPACT_ATOMS: atom_id res chain seq x y z
N MET A 1 38.93 17.62 11.45
CA MET A 1 37.47 17.62 11.16
C MET A 1 37.33 17.94 9.69
N ALA A 2 36.45 17.27 8.93
CA ALA A 2 36.25 17.60 7.52
C ALA A 2 35.49 18.93 7.40
N ASP A 3 35.95 19.83 6.52
CA ASP A 3 35.30 21.11 6.26
C ASP A 3 34.14 20.94 5.25
N TRP A 4 32.95 20.69 5.80
CA TRP A 4 31.69 20.49 5.06
C TRP A 4 31.20 21.71 4.26
N THR A 5 31.80 22.87 4.50
CA THR A 5 31.51 24.15 3.83
C THR A 5 32.55 24.52 2.77
N SER A 6 33.57 23.70 2.56
CA SER A 6 34.54 23.92 1.49
C SER A 6 33.86 23.87 0.11
N PRO A 7 34.33 24.66 -0.88
CA PRO A 7 33.70 24.72 -2.20
C PRO A 7 33.75 23.38 -2.94
N GLU A 8 34.78 22.58 -2.70
CA GLU A 8 34.93 21.24 -3.28
C GLU A 8 33.86 20.28 -2.75
N GLU A 9 33.65 20.23 -1.43
CA GLU A 9 32.60 19.39 -0.82
C GLU A 9 31.20 19.85 -1.23
N LEU A 10 30.96 21.16 -1.27
CA LEU A 10 29.67 21.69 -1.72
C LEU A 10 29.37 21.31 -3.19
N SER A 11 30.39 21.25 -4.04
CA SER A 11 30.23 20.79 -5.43
C SER A 11 29.91 19.30 -5.52
N LYS A 12 30.58 18.47 -4.71
CA LYS A 12 30.30 17.03 -4.63
C LYS A 12 28.87 16.76 -4.15
N ASP A 13 28.44 17.44 -3.10
CA ASP A 13 27.11 17.27 -2.52
C ASP A 13 26.00 17.74 -3.47
N LYS A 14 26.22 18.83 -4.21
CA LYS A 14 25.29 19.26 -5.28
C LYS A 14 25.14 18.19 -6.35
N SER A 15 26.24 17.59 -6.81
CA SER A 15 26.21 16.51 -7.78
C SER A 15 25.48 15.27 -7.25
N ALA A 16 25.76 14.87 -6.00
CA ALA A 16 25.08 13.78 -5.33
C ALA A 16 23.57 14.02 -5.21
N TYR A 17 23.15 15.24 -4.84
CA TYR A 17 21.75 15.62 -4.77
C TYR A 17 21.04 15.50 -6.11
N VAL A 18 21.65 15.99 -7.20
CA VAL A 18 21.12 15.85 -8.55
C VAL A 18 20.93 14.37 -8.90
N ASN A 19 21.96 13.54 -8.69
CA ASN A 19 21.88 12.11 -8.99
C ASN A 19 20.78 11.40 -8.20
N ILE A 20 20.59 11.74 -6.92
CA ILE A 20 19.50 11.21 -6.09
C ILE A 20 18.14 11.62 -6.68
N VAL A 21 17.94 12.88 -7.07
CA VAL A 21 16.68 13.33 -7.67
C VAL A 21 16.35 12.53 -8.93
N PHE A 22 17.32 12.34 -9.83
CA PHE A 22 17.13 11.55 -11.05
C PHE A 22 16.83 10.07 -10.75
N ALA A 23 17.54 9.47 -9.78
CA ALA A 23 17.31 8.09 -9.37
C ALA A 23 15.90 7.88 -8.80
N PHE A 24 15.45 8.77 -7.90
CA PHE A 24 14.13 8.67 -7.29
C PHE A 24 13.00 9.04 -8.26
N PHE A 25 13.25 9.88 -9.25
CA PHE A 25 12.31 10.07 -10.36
C PHE A 25 12.12 8.79 -11.16
N GLY A 26 13.21 8.12 -11.57
CA GLY A 26 13.14 6.83 -12.26
C GLY A 26 12.44 5.76 -11.43
N LEU A 27 12.77 5.66 -10.14
CA LEU A 27 12.13 4.73 -9.20
C LEU A 27 10.62 4.99 -9.11
N TYR A 28 10.21 6.25 -9.00
CA TYR A 28 8.79 6.58 -8.86
C TYR A 28 8.01 6.37 -10.16
N VAL A 29 8.62 6.68 -11.32
CA VAL A 29 8.02 6.35 -12.62
C VAL A 29 7.83 4.84 -12.76
N TRP A 30 8.82 4.04 -12.36
CA TRP A 30 8.68 2.58 -12.30
C TRP A 30 7.52 2.14 -11.41
N GLU A 31 7.36 2.74 -10.22
CA GLU A 31 6.23 2.46 -9.32
C GLU A 31 4.88 2.76 -9.98
N VAL A 32 4.78 3.86 -10.72
CA VAL A 32 3.54 4.25 -11.41
C VAL A 32 3.14 3.20 -12.45
N PHE A 33 4.11 2.67 -13.20
CA PHE A 33 3.85 1.59 -14.16
C PHE A 33 3.49 0.27 -13.47
N GLN A 34 4.13 -0.08 -12.35
CA GLN A 34 3.79 -1.30 -11.61
C GLN A 34 2.38 -1.31 -11.03
N THR A 35 1.81 -0.12 -10.78
CA THR A 35 0.50 0.04 -10.15
C THR A 35 -0.54 0.64 -11.09
N SER A 36 -0.26 0.70 -12.40
CA SER A 36 -1.16 1.31 -13.39
C SER A 36 -2.45 0.52 -13.60
N ASP A 37 -2.43 -0.79 -13.39
CA ASP A 37 -3.61 -1.65 -13.54
C ASP A 37 -4.73 -1.23 -12.59
N PHE A 38 -4.36 -0.86 -11.36
CA PHE A 38 -5.29 -0.30 -10.38
C PHE A 38 -5.94 0.98 -10.91
N GLU A 39 -5.17 1.94 -11.40
CA GLU A 39 -5.70 3.21 -11.90
C GLU A 39 -6.59 3.01 -13.12
N TRP A 40 -6.17 2.13 -14.03
CA TRP A 40 -6.94 1.78 -15.21
C TRP A 40 -8.29 1.15 -14.85
N SER A 41 -8.34 0.30 -13.82
CA SER A 41 -9.58 -0.27 -13.30
C SER A 41 -10.54 0.79 -12.76
N VAL A 42 -10.02 1.84 -12.11
CA VAL A 42 -10.80 2.97 -11.58
C VAL A 42 -11.33 3.85 -12.71
N ILE A 43 -10.48 4.15 -13.71
CA ILE A 43 -10.86 4.95 -14.89
C ILE A 43 -11.93 4.23 -15.71
N GLN A 44 -11.81 2.91 -15.89
CA GLN A 44 -12.82 2.07 -16.55
C GLN A 44 -14.11 1.91 -15.73
N ARG A 45 -14.24 2.59 -14.58
CA ARG A 45 -15.39 2.52 -13.67
C ARG A 45 -15.74 1.10 -13.21
N ARG A 46 -14.77 0.18 -13.24
CA ARG A 46 -14.98 -1.16 -12.69
C ARG A 46 -15.12 -1.12 -11.16
N ARG A 47 -14.62 -0.04 -10.52
CA ARG A 47 -14.72 0.21 -9.08
C ARG A 47 -15.44 1.53 -8.77
N LYS A 48 -16.25 1.55 -7.70
CA LYS A 48 -16.93 2.77 -7.23
C LYS A 48 -15.91 3.74 -6.62
N ILE A 49 -15.82 4.96 -7.18
CA ILE A 49 -14.91 6.00 -6.68
C ILE A 49 -15.29 6.37 -5.24
N ARG A 50 -14.36 6.15 -4.31
CA ARG A 50 -14.49 6.60 -2.92
C ARG A 50 -13.78 7.95 -2.77
N TRP A 51 -14.36 8.88 -2.02
CA TRP A 51 -13.81 10.24 -1.85
C TRP A 51 -12.34 10.26 -1.37
N HIS A 52 -11.94 9.34 -0.50
CA HIS A 52 -10.58 9.24 0.01
C HIS A 52 -9.54 8.92 -1.08
N TRP A 53 -9.94 8.34 -2.22
CA TRP A 53 -9.03 8.07 -3.34
C TRP A 53 -8.56 9.34 -4.04
N LEU A 54 -9.27 10.46 -3.88
CA LEU A 54 -8.83 11.75 -4.42
C LEU A 54 -7.47 12.15 -3.85
N PHE A 55 -7.25 11.97 -2.54
CA PHE A 55 -5.96 12.25 -1.92
C PHE A 55 -4.84 11.36 -2.46
N LEU A 56 -5.16 10.12 -2.82
CA LEU A 56 -4.20 9.19 -3.41
C LEU A 56 -3.79 9.62 -4.82
N PHE A 57 -4.74 9.99 -5.68
CA PHE A 57 -4.39 10.48 -7.02
C PHE A 57 -3.63 11.80 -6.96
N ILE A 58 -4.05 12.72 -6.07
CA ILE A 58 -3.36 13.99 -5.87
C ILE A 58 -1.92 13.75 -5.41
N CYS A 59 -1.68 12.92 -4.39
CA CYS A 59 -0.32 12.70 -3.92
C CYS A 59 0.58 12.10 -5.00
N ARG A 60 0.04 11.15 -5.77
CA ARG A 60 0.74 10.42 -6.81
C ARG A 60 1.16 11.28 -7.99
N TYR A 61 0.27 12.10 -8.52
CA TYR A 61 0.63 12.98 -9.65
C TYR A 61 1.42 14.20 -9.20
N CYS A 62 1.15 14.75 -8.01
CA CYS A 62 1.89 15.90 -7.50
C CYS A 62 3.38 15.59 -7.29
N ILE A 63 3.75 14.40 -6.80
CA ILE A 63 5.18 14.06 -6.64
C ILE A 63 5.90 13.93 -8.01
N ILE A 64 5.23 13.41 -9.05
CA ILE A 64 5.78 13.35 -10.41
C ILE A 64 6.05 14.75 -10.93
N PHE A 65 5.06 15.65 -10.84
CA PHE A 65 5.23 17.04 -11.27
C PHE A 65 6.31 17.77 -10.47
N SER A 66 6.41 17.51 -9.15
CA SER A 66 7.46 18.07 -8.30
C SER A 66 8.85 17.61 -8.75
N LEU A 67 9.05 16.31 -8.97
CA LEU A 67 10.34 15.76 -9.39
C LEU A 67 10.70 16.19 -10.82
N ALA A 68 9.75 16.19 -11.75
CA ALA A 68 9.97 16.63 -13.11
C ALA A 68 10.38 18.12 -13.16
N THR A 69 9.72 18.97 -12.37
CA THR A 69 10.09 20.38 -12.24
C THR A 69 11.46 20.52 -11.60
N LEU A 70 11.76 19.75 -10.54
CA LEU A 70 13.08 19.77 -9.91
C LEU A 70 14.20 19.36 -10.88
N MET A 71 13.98 18.33 -11.70
CA MET A 71 14.92 17.92 -12.75
C MET A 71 15.09 18.98 -13.84
N ALA A 72 14.00 19.63 -14.24
CA ALA A 72 14.06 20.75 -15.16
C ALA A 72 14.91 21.90 -14.60
N SER A 73 14.90 22.12 -13.27
CA SER A 73 15.68 23.20 -12.65
C SER A 73 17.18 23.00 -12.79
N PHE A 74 17.64 21.74 -12.84
CA PHE A 74 19.06 21.41 -13.03
C PHE A 74 19.49 21.45 -14.49
N THR A 75 18.55 21.36 -15.44
CA THR A 75 18.84 21.21 -16.87
C THR A 75 18.68 22.54 -17.64
N LEU A 76 17.77 23.39 -17.20
CA LEU A 76 17.45 24.65 -17.87
C LEU A 76 18.48 25.74 -17.55
N LYS A 77 19.20 26.22 -18.57
CA LYS A 77 20.14 27.35 -18.47
C LYS A 77 19.56 28.69 -18.97
N ARG A 78 18.31 28.68 -19.43
CA ARG A 78 17.64 29.86 -20.00
C ARG A 78 17.03 30.72 -18.90
N PRO A 79 16.92 32.05 -19.09
CA PRO A 79 16.25 32.92 -18.14
C PRO A 79 14.76 32.59 -18.10
N ILE A 80 14.32 32.01 -16.98
CA ILE A 80 12.93 31.68 -16.68
C ILE A 80 12.56 32.34 -15.35
N HIS A 81 11.26 32.46 -15.06
CA HIS A 81 10.80 32.92 -13.76
C HIS A 81 11.10 31.86 -12.66
N CYS A 82 12.32 31.87 -12.13
CA CYS A 82 12.81 30.95 -11.09
C CYS A 82 11.84 30.85 -9.91
N GLN A 83 11.31 31.98 -9.46
CA GLN A 83 10.37 32.04 -8.35
C GLN A 83 9.10 31.22 -8.61
N ALA A 84 8.50 31.35 -9.79
CA ALA A 84 7.29 30.61 -10.15
C ALA A 84 7.55 29.10 -10.20
N MET A 85 8.69 28.71 -10.79
CA MET A 85 9.10 27.32 -10.91
C MET A 85 9.34 26.67 -9.54
N TYR A 86 10.13 27.30 -8.67
CA TYR A 86 10.40 26.76 -7.32
C TYR A 86 9.17 26.79 -6.43
N THR A 87 8.29 27.79 -6.57
CA THR A 87 7.00 27.82 -5.88
C THR A 87 6.12 26.66 -6.33
N PHE A 88 6.07 26.36 -7.63
CA PHE A 88 5.34 25.20 -8.16
C PHE A 88 5.92 23.87 -7.65
N THR A 89 7.25 23.72 -7.66
CA THR A 89 7.92 22.54 -7.08
C THR A 89 7.58 22.39 -5.60
N ALA A 90 7.64 23.47 -4.82
CA ALA A 90 7.31 23.44 -3.41
C ALA A 90 5.82 23.13 -3.18
N LEU A 91 4.92 23.70 -3.97
CA LEU A 91 3.48 23.42 -3.93
C LEU A 91 3.23 21.94 -4.18
N ALA A 92 3.72 21.41 -5.30
CA ALA A 92 3.51 20.02 -5.70
C ALA A 92 4.15 19.04 -4.69
N GLY A 93 5.39 19.30 -4.26
CA GLY A 93 6.09 18.46 -3.29
C GLY A 93 5.39 18.42 -1.93
N ASN A 94 5.07 19.57 -1.34
CA ASN A 94 4.40 19.62 -0.04
C ASN A 94 2.97 19.07 -0.11
N LEU A 95 2.24 19.32 -1.21
CA LEU A 95 0.90 18.77 -1.41
C LEU A 95 0.95 17.24 -1.51
N SER A 96 1.99 16.68 -2.15
CA SER A 96 2.15 15.23 -2.24
C SER A 96 2.33 14.57 -0.87
N ILE A 97 3.19 15.15 -0.01
CA ILE A 97 3.41 14.67 1.36
C ILE A 97 2.13 14.81 2.18
N LEU A 98 1.47 15.97 2.10
CA LEU A 98 0.23 16.26 2.81
C LEU A 98 -0.84 15.20 2.48
N CYS A 99 -1.06 14.92 1.20
CA CYS A 99 -2.04 13.95 0.75
C CYS A 99 -1.63 12.50 1.08
N ALA A 100 -0.34 12.15 1.02
CA ALA A 100 0.15 10.82 1.41
C ALA A 100 -0.06 10.56 2.91
N SER A 101 0.37 11.48 3.76
CA SER A 101 0.16 11.42 5.22
C SER A 101 -1.33 11.35 5.59
N THR A 102 -2.18 12.11 4.89
CA THR A 102 -3.64 12.06 5.09
C THR A 102 -4.24 10.70 4.68
N THR A 103 -3.73 10.10 3.61
CA THR A 103 -4.17 8.77 3.15
C THR A 103 -3.85 7.69 4.19
N LEU A 104 -2.64 7.71 4.75
CA LEU A 104 -2.25 6.83 5.86
C LEU A 104 -3.11 7.07 7.10
N MET A 105 -3.43 8.32 7.42
CA MET A 105 -4.33 8.66 8.52
C MET A 105 -5.73 8.05 8.33
N PHE A 106 -6.33 8.16 7.14
CA PHE A 106 -7.65 7.59 6.87
C PHE A 106 -7.68 6.08 7.02
N ARG A 107 -6.62 5.38 6.58
CA ARG A 107 -6.48 3.93 6.80
C ARG A 107 -6.41 3.60 8.28
N THR A 108 -5.63 4.36 9.06
CA THR A 108 -5.58 4.19 10.52
C THR A 108 -6.96 4.41 11.13
N ILE A 109 -7.69 5.46 10.76
CA ILE A 109 -9.06 5.72 11.28
C ILE A 109 -10.03 4.58 10.93
N ALA A 110 -9.92 4.00 9.73
CA ALA A 110 -10.75 2.88 9.30
C ALA A 110 -10.49 1.62 10.15
N LEU A 111 -9.23 1.35 10.50
CA LEU A 111 -8.85 0.24 11.39
C LEU A 111 -9.51 0.35 12.78
N TRP A 112 -9.62 1.57 13.30
CA TRP A 112 -10.25 1.86 14.59
C TRP A 112 -11.79 1.96 14.52
N HIS A 113 -12.42 1.45 13.47
CA HIS A 113 -13.87 1.50 13.25
C HIS A 113 -14.47 2.92 13.42
N ARG A 114 -13.71 3.97 13.07
CA ARG A 114 -14.11 5.38 13.19
C ARG A 114 -14.50 5.83 14.61
N LYS A 115 -13.88 5.24 15.65
CA LYS A 115 -14.04 5.73 17.04
C LYS A 115 -13.64 7.21 17.14
N LEU A 116 -14.56 8.05 17.59
CA LEU A 116 -14.37 9.51 17.69
C LEU A 116 -13.17 9.89 18.56
N THR A 117 -12.87 9.11 19.60
CA THR A 117 -11.74 9.32 20.51
C THR A 117 -10.38 9.30 19.80
N ILE A 118 -10.22 8.51 18.74
CA ILE A 118 -8.99 8.45 17.95
C ILE A 118 -9.07 9.42 16.77
N PHE A 119 -10.25 9.55 16.16
CA PHE A 119 -10.46 10.46 15.03
C PHE A 119 -10.15 11.92 15.38
N LEU A 120 -10.67 12.43 16.49
CA LEU A 120 -10.54 13.84 16.86
C LEU A 120 -9.07 14.29 17.06
N PRO A 121 -8.21 13.58 17.83
CA PRO A 121 -6.81 13.98 17.97
C PRO A 121 -6.01 13.81 16.67
N LEU A 122 -6.25 12.75 15.89
CA LEU A 122 -5.57 12.56 14.60
C LEU A 122 -5.95 13.66 13.61
N ALA A 123 -7.22 14.03 13.55
CA ALA A 123 -7.70 15.11 12.68
C ALA A 123 -7.07 16.46 13.08
N PHE A 124 -6.97 16.74 14.38
CA PHE A 124 -6.30 17.95 14.87
C PHE A 124 -4.81 18.00 14.45
N LEU A 125 -4.07 16.91 14.66
CA LEU A 125 -2.67 16.81 14.25
C LEU A 125 -2.50 16.95 12.73
N CYS A 126 -3.42 16.38 11.96
CA CYS A 126 -3.43 16.47 10.50
C CYS A 126 -3.64 17.92 10.05
N LEU A 127 -4.61 18.64 10.63
CA LEU A 127 -4.83 20.06 10.33
C LEU A 127 -3.61 20.92 10.69
N ALA A 128 -2.93 20.62 11.81
CA ALA A 128 -1.70 21.30 12.19
C ALA A 128 -0.58 21.06 11.15
N GLN A 129 -0.41 19.81 10.71
CA GLN A 129 0.55 19.47 9.66
C GLN A 129 0.21 20.16 8.33
N TRP A 130 -1.06 20.21 7.96
CA TRP A 130 -1.53 20.91 6.76
C TRP A 130 -1.17 22.39 6.79
N ALA A 131 -1.41 23.06 7.91
CA ALA A 131 -1.08 24.48 8.07
C ALA A 131 0.42 24.74 7.93
N LEU A 132 1.27 23.87 8.49
CA LEU A 132 2.73 23.96 8.37
C LEU A 132 3.20 23.77 6.93
N LEU A 133 2.75 22.69 6.27
CA LEU A 133 3.12 22.39 4.89
C LEU A 133 2.60 23.48 3.92
N TRP A 134 1.36 23.96 4.12
CA TRP A 134 0.79 25.05 3.35
C TRP A 134 1.63 26.33 3.47
N ARG A 135 2.01 26.68 4.70
CA ARG A 135 2.86 27.85 4.93
C ARG A 135 4.25 27.65 4.29
N GLY A 136 4.76 26.42 4.27
CA GLY A 136 6.01 26.05 3.60
C GLY A 136 5.99 26.27 2.09
N MET A 137 4.85 26.12 1.42
CA MET A 137 4.74 26.32 -0.03
C MET A 137 5.13 27.73 -0.50
N PHE A 138 5.01 28.75 0.37
CA PHE A 138 5.16 30.17 0.00
C PHE A 138 6.30 30.91 0.72
N ILE A 139 7.21 30.20 1.40
CA ILE A 139 8.24 30.83 2.25
C ILE A 139 9.58 31.07 1.54
N PHE A 140 9.73 30.63 0.29
CA PHE A 140 11.00 30.69 -0.45
C PHE A 140 11.12 31.95 -1.31
N ASP A 141 12.31 32.54 -1.32
CA ASP A 141 12.69 33.59 -2.26
C ASP A 141 13.85 33.11 -3.15
N VAL A 142 13.60 33.07 -4.45
CA VAL A 142 14.50 32.53 -5.46
C VAL A 142 14.70 33.57 -6.56
N GLN A 143 15.96 33.88 -6.82
CA GLN A 143 16.35 34.82 -7.87
C GLN A 143 17.24 34.13 -8.90
N TYR A 144 17.14 34.58 -10.14
CA TYR A 144 18.02 34.13 -11.21
C TYR A 144 19.36 34.86 -11.09
N ASP A 145 20.45 34.12 -10.94
CA ASP A 145 21.80 34.69 -10.97
C ASP A 145 22.40 34.54 -12.37
N ALA A 146 22.65 35.68 -13.01
CA ALA A 146 23.22 35.75 -14.35
C ALA A 146 24.66 35.20 -14.42
N THR A 147 25.38 35.20 -13.31
CA THR A 147 26.78 34.77 -13.24
C THR A 147 26.90 33.26 -13.29
N SER A 148 26.06 32.57 -12.52
CA SER A 148 26.00 31.10 -12.49
C SER A 148 25.06 30.50 -13.53
N THR A 149 24.34 31.33 -14.29
CA THR A 149 23.30 30.92 -15.27
C THR A 149 22.27 29.97 -14.67
N ALA A 150 21.96 30.15 -13.38
CA ALA A 150 21.15 29.24 -12.60
C ALA A 150 20.23 29.98 -11.62
N CYS A 151 19.15 29.31 -11.21
CA CYS A 151 18.27 29.79 -10.15
C CYS A 151 18.91 29.52 -8.78
N VAL A 152 19.11 30.56 -7.98
CA VAL A 152 19.71 30.45 -6.64
C VAL A 152 18.67 30.86 -5.60
N VAL A 153 18.57 30.04 -4.54
CA VAL A 153 17.69 30.34 -3.40
C VAL A 153 18.38 31.42 -2.55
N VAL A 154 17.79 32.61 -2.50
CA VAL A 154 18.37 33.80 -1.86
C VAL A 154 18.04 33.84 -0.38
N SER A 155 16.78 33.54 -0.03
CA SER A 155 16.33 33.55 1.36
C SER A 155 15.44 32.37 1.64
N MET A 156 15.80 31.62 2.68
CA MET A 156 15.03 30.50 3.19
C MET A 156 15.16 30.47 4.71
N LYS A 157 14.03 30.49 5.41
CA LYS A 157 14.01 30.44 6.87
C LYS A 157 14.32 29.02 7.36
N ARG A 158 15.59 28.76 7.66
CA ARG A 158 16.08 27.47 8.16
C ARG A 158 15.29 26.93 9.37
N LEU A 159 14.96 27.81 10.32
CA LEU A 159 14.16 27.43 11.49
C LEU A 159 12.81 26.85 11.09
N PHE A 160 12.15 27.47 10.10
CA PHE A 160 10.85 27.01 9.61
C PHE A 160 10.97 25.64 8.91
N LEU A 161 12.02 25.42 8.13
CA LEU A 161 12.29 24.12 7.50
C LEU A 161 12.47 23.01 8.55
N SER A 162 13.31 23.27 9.56
CA SER A 162 13.56 22.32 10.64
C SER A 162 12.26 21.97 11.37
N ILE A 163 11.45 22.98 11.71
CA ILE A 163 10.12 22.77 12.32
C ILE A 163 9.23 21.88 11.44
N ASN A 164 9.23 22.08 10.12
CA ASN A 164 8.42 21.25 9.21
C ASN A 164 8.88 19.78 9.19
N PHE A 165 10.19 19.53 9.16
CA PHE A 165 10.71 18.16 9.16
C PHE A 165 10.42 17.45 10.47
N TRP A 166 10.62 18.12 11.60
CA TRP A 166 10.29 17.55 12.91
C TRP A 166 8.79 17.31 13.07
N ALA A 167 7.95 18.24 12.64
CA ALA A 167 6.50 18.06 12.68
C ALA A 167 6.04 16.90 11.80
N THR A 168 6.59 16.76 10.59
CA THR A 168 6.26 15.67 9.66
C THR A 168 6.73 14.32 10.19
N MET A 169 7.93 14.25 10.76
CA MET A 169 8.46 13.06 11.42
C MET A 169 7.58 12.65 12.60
N ALA A 170 7.25 13.59 13.48
CA ALA A 170 6.39 13.35 14.64
C ALA A 170 4.99 12.89 14.24
N PHE A 171 4.41 13.49 13.21
CA PHE A 171 3.10 13.07 12.69
C PHE A 171 3.12 11.62 12.18
N ASN A 172 4.12 11.26 11.36
CA ASN A 172 4.26 9.89 10.86
C ASN A 172 4.56 8.88 11.99
N LEU A 173 5.28 9.29 13.04
CA LEU A 173 5.47 8.48 14.24
C LEU A 173 4.15 8.21 14.97
N VAL A 174 3.35 9.26 15.22
CA VAL A 174 2.03 9.13 15.84
C VAL A 174 1.12 8.21 15.02
N LEU A 175 1.08 8.40 13.70
CA LEU A 175 0.32 7.50 12.82
C LEU A 175 0.77 6.05 12.93
N THR A 176 2.08 5.81 12.95
CA THR A 176 2.66 4.47 13.08
C THR A 176 2.29 3.83 14.40
N ILE A 177 2.43 4.54 15.52
CA ILE A 177 2.07 4.05 16.86
C ILE A 177 0.58 3.71 16.93
N VAL A 178 -0.29 4.62 16.48
CA VAL A 178 -1.74 4.41 16.53
C VAL A 178 -2.17 3.25 15.60
N HIS A 179 -1.48 3.06 14.48
CA HIS A 179 -1.71 1.93 13.60
C HIS A 179 -1.31 0.61 14.27
N ILE A 180 -0.11 0.53 14.87
CA ILE A 180 0.36 -0.65 15.62
C ILE A 180 -0.62 -1.01 16.74
N LEU A 181 -1.03 -0.03 17.55
CA LEU A 181 -1.98 -0.25 18.64
C LEU A 181 -3.34 -0.75 18.13
N GLY A 182 -3.78 -0.29 16.96
CA GLY A 182 -5.01 -0.78 16.33
C GLY A 182 -4.91 -2.24 15.89
N LEU A 183 -3.75 -2.64 15.35
CA LEU A 183 -3.49 -4.02 14.93
C LEU A 183 -3.41 -4.96 16.13
N MET A 184 -2.70 -4.56 17.19
CA MET A 184 -2.57 -5.35 18.42
C MET A 184 -3.93 -5.61 19.10
N GLN A 185 -4.90 -4.70 18.98
CA GLN A 185 -6.24 -4.89 19.53
C GLN A 185 -7.08 -5.89 18.73
N ARG A 186 -6.84 -5.99 17.41
CA ARG A 186 -7.61 -6.84 16.50
C ARG A 186 -7.15 -8.30 16.55
N ASP A 187 -5.84 -8.52 16.53
CA ASP A 187 -5.27 -9.86 16.34
C ASP A 187 -4.25 -10.21 17.44
N HIS A 188 -4.75 -10.75 18.56
CA HIS A 188 -3.93 -11.23 19.68
C HIS A 188 -3.17 -12.54 19.37
N GLY A 189 -3.43 -13.18 18.23
CA GLY A 189 -2.84 -14.47 17.85
C GLY A 189 -2.19 -14.50 16.46
N ALA A 190 -2.14 -13.39 15.72
CA ALA A 190 -1.51 -13.36 14.41
C ALA A 190 0.02 -13.39 14.53
N SER A 191 0.66 -14.09 13.58
CA SER A 191 2.13 -14.10 13.50
C SER A 191 2.63 -12.69 13.19
N PHE A 192 3.77 -12.30 13.78
CA PHE A 192 4.41 -11.01 13.49
C PHE A 192 4.58 -10.75 11.99
N TRP A 193 4.86 -11.79 11.21
CA TRP A 193 5.01 -11.70 9.76
C TRP A 193 3.71 -11.31 9.05
N GLN A 194 2.56 -11.80 9.52
CA GLN A 194 1.25 -11.45 8.97
C GLN A 194 0.94 -9.98 9.26
N ILE A 195 1.12 -9.55 10.51
CA ILE A 195 0.90 -8.14 10.91
C ILE A 195 1.85 -7.20 10.14
N LEU A 196 3.10 -7.61 9.88
CA LEU A 196 4.06 -6.75 9.20
C LEU A 196 3.76 -6.58 7.71
N PHE A 197 3.42 -7.66 7.01
CA PHE A 197 3.29 -7.69 5.55
C PHE A 197 1.86 -7.73 5.01
N GLU A 198 0.95 -8.46 5.65
CA GLU A 198 -0.46 -8.54 5.23
C GLU A 198 -1.20 -7.26 5.63
N ASP A 199 -1.03 -6.81 6.87
CA ASP A 199 -1.71 -5.59 7.36
C ASP A 199 -1.05 -4.28 6.88
N GLY A 200 0.12 -4.38 6.24
CA GLY A 200 0.81 -3.24 5.63
C GLY A 200 1.51 -2.31 6.63
N LEU A 201 1.80 -2.79 7.85
CA LEU A 201 2.55 -2.04 8.86
C LEU A 201 3.93 -1.57 8.35
N ILE A 202 4.58 -2.37 7.50
CA ILE A 202 5.89 -2.02 6.94
C ILE A 202 5.89 -0.67 6.22
N PHE A 203 4.77 -0.27 5.60
CA PHE A 203 4.65 1.01 4.91
C PHE A 203 4.65 2.21 5.88
N TYR A 204 4.05 2.04 7.06
CA TYR A 204 4.09 3.06 8.12
C TYR A 204 5.51 3.22 8.68
N LEU A 205 6.20 2.11 8.91
CA LEU A 205 7.60 2.11 9.37
C LEU A 205 8.52 2.79 8.35
N VAL A 206 8.38 2.47 7.06
CA VAL A 206 9.14 3.11 5.98
C VAL A 206 8.87 4.63 5.95
N ALA A 207 7.61 5.05 6.00
CA ALA A 207 7.26 6.47 6.03
C ALA A 207 7.90 7.18 7.24
N PHE A 208 7.82 6.60 8.43
CA PHE A 208 8.45 7.14 9.63
C PHE A 208 9.98 7.23 9.50
N SER A 209 10.65 6.12 9.19
CA SER A 209 12.11 6.04 9.12
C SER A 209 12.68 6.99 8.07
N CYS A 210 12.06 7.08 6.91
CA CYS A 210 12.53 7.98 5.85
C CYS A 210 12.33 9.46 6.22
N ASN A 211 11.26 9.82 6.93
CA ASN A 211 11.06 11.20 7.41
C ASN A 211 11.95 11.57 8.61
N ALA A 212 12.51 10.60 9.33
CA ALA A 212 13.51 10.86 10.37
C ALA A 212 14.84 11.38 9.80
N LEU A 213 15.24 10.90 8.61
CA LEU A 213 16.49 11.30 7.96
C LEU A 213 16.61 12.83 7.72
N PRO A 214 15.66 13.52 7.04
CA PRO A 214 15.75 14.96 6.85
C PRO A 214 15.65 15.74 8.16
N ALA A 215 14.90 15.24 9.17
CA ALA A 215 14.83 15.88 10.47
C ALA A 215 16.19 15.88 11.20
N VAL A 216 16.89 14.74 11.19
CA VAL A 216 18.22 14.60 11.80
C VAL A 216 19.26 15.42 11.04
N LEU A 217 19.29 15.32 9.71
CA LEU A 217 20.24 16.08 8.88
C LEU A 217 20.05 17.60 9.04
N SER A 218 18.81 18.06 9.15
CA SER A 218 18.54 19.48 9.38
C SER A 218 19.05 20.02 10.71
N VAL A 219 19.24 19.17 11.74
CA VAL A 219 19.80 19.56 13.04
C VAL A 219 21.33 19.53 13.01
N LEU A 220 21.91 18.51 12.36
CA LEU A 220 23.37 18.38 12.18
C LEU A 220 23.97 19.60 11.48
N ASN A 221 23.22 20.23 10.57
CA ASN A 221 23.57 21.48 9.91
C ASN A 221 24.99 21.48 9.31
N LEU A 222 25.30 20.44 8.53
CA LEU A 222 26.60 20.29 7.89
C LEU A 222 26.78 21.33 6.78
N ASN A 223 25.81 21.38 5.86
CA ASN A 223 25.70 22.40 4.82
C ASN A 223 24.25 22.49 4.29
N PRO A 224 23.90 23.51 3.47
CA PRO A 224 22.53 23.67 2.97
C PRO A 224 22.02 22.50 2.11
N VAL A 225 22.89 21.83 1.37
CA VAL A 225 22.51 20.74 0.45
C VAL A 225 22.21 19.46 1.22
N MET A 226 23.08 19.09 2.17
CA MET A 226 22.93 17.93 3.04
C MET A 226 21.71 18.04 3.96
N ASN A 227 21.32 19.25 4.36
CA ASN A 227 20.08 19.44 5.13
C ASN A 227 18.83 19.11 4.32
N LEU A 228 18.92 19.09 2.98
CA LEU A 228 17.82 18.86 2.05
C LEU A 228 17.93 17.53 1.29
N ILE A 229 19.10 16.89 1.28
CA ILE A 229 19.38 15.74 0.41
C ILE A 229 18.43 14.56 0.65
N ALA A 230 18.02 14.33 1.90
CA ALA A 230 17.11 13.25 2.28
C ALA A 230 15.62 13.59 2.09
N THR A 231 15.28 14.84 1.76
CA THR A 231 13.87 15.28 1.65
C THR A 231 13.16 14.63 0.47
N VAL A 232 13.85 14.55 -0.67
CA VAL A 232 13.33 13.94 -1.90
C VAL A 232 13.09 12.43 -1.71
N PRO A 233 14.09 11.65 -1.23
CA PRO A 233 13.87 10.26 -0.85
C PRO A 233 12.70 10.07 0.13
N ALA A 234 12.62 10.91 1.18
CA ALA A 234 11.58 10.82 2.19
C ALA A 234 10.18 11.04 1.63
N ALA A 235 10.02 12.07 0.79
CA ALA A 235 8.75 12.36 0.13
C ALA A 235 8.32 11.22 -0.78
N VAL A 236 9.21 10.76 -1.66
CA VAL A 236 8.92 9.70 -2.62
C VAL A 236 8.53 8.39 -1.92
N LEU A 237 9.32 7.95 -0.93
CA LEU A 237 9.04 6.70 -0.21
C LEU A 237 7.77 6.77 0.62
N THR A 238 7.44 7.94 1.17
CA THR A 238 6.18 8.16 1.90
C THR A 238 4.97 8.09 0.96
N VAL A 239 5.06 8.70 -0.22
CA VAL A 239 4.01 8.62 -1.24
C VAL A 239 3.87 7.18 -1.75
N MET A 240 4.97 6.46 -2.01
CA MET A 240 4.95 5.05 -2.40
C MET A 240 4.28 4.18 -1.32
N ALA A 241 4.65 4.38 -0.06
CA ALA A 241 4.04 3.68 1.08
C ALA A 241 2.52 3.95 1.17
N ALA A 242 2.09 5.21 1.04
CA ALA A 242 0.68 5.57 1.02
C ALA A 242 -0.08 4.96 -0.19
N CYS A 243 0.55 4.89 -1.36
CA CYS A 243 -0.05 4.27 -2.53
C CYS A 243 -0.21 2.76 -2.33
N ARG A 244 0.87 2.06 -1.96
CA ARG A 244 0.86 0.60 -1.81
C ARG A 244 -0.01 0.10 -0.68
N THR A 245 -0.16 0.88 0.39
CA THR A 245 -1.16 0.56 1.42
C THR A 245 -2.56 0.50 0.79
N VAL A 246 -2.98 1.54 0.08
CA VAL A 246 -4.34 1.57 -0.48
C VAL A 246 -4.56 0.53 -1.57
N THR A 247 -3.61 0.32 -2.48
CA THR A 247 -3.79 -0.66 -3.58
C THR A 247 -3.94 -2.08 -3.03
N ARG A 248 -3.08 -2.49 -2.08
CA ARG A 248 -3.18 -3.82 -1.45
C ARG A 248 -4.52 -4.06 -0.77
N LEU A 249 -5.06 -3.05 -0.07
CA LEU A 249 -6.36 -3.19 0.58
C LEU A 249 -7.49 -3.37 -0.44
N SER A 250 -7.36 -2.77 -1.62
CA SER A 250 -8.36 -2.90 -2.66
C SER A 250 -8.27 -4.22 -3.43
N GLU A 251 -7.11 -4.87 -3.47
CA GLU A 251 -6.98 -6.22 -4.02
C GLU A 251 -7.73 -7.23 -3.15
N ILE A 252 -7.51 -7.17 -1.82
CA ILE A 252 -8.21 -8.03 -0.84
C ILE A 252 -9.74 -7.85 -0.93
N GLY A 253 -10.21 -6.61 -1.06
CA GLY A 253 -11.65 -6.33 -1.13
C GLY A 253 -12.34 -6.80 -2.42
N ASP A 254 -11.61 -6.91 -3.53
CA ASP A 254 -12.17 -7.38 -4.80
C ASP A 254 -12.22 -8.92 -4.87
N ASP A 255 -11.27 -9.62 -4.23
CA ASP A 255 -11.26 -11.09 -4.16
C ASP A 255 -12.41 -11.63 -3.27
N ASP A 256 -12.72 -10.93 -2.17
CA ASP A 256 -13.83 -11.30 -1.27
C ASP A 256 -15.21 -11.15 -1.92
N ASP A 257 -15.38 -10.18 -2.85
CA ASP A 257 -16.63 -9.96 -3.57
C ASP A 257 -16.83 -10.97 -4.73
N LEU A 258 -15.79 -11.72 -5.14
CA LEU A 258 -15.86 -12.67 -6.26
C LEU A 258 -16.18 -14.13 -5.83
N TYR A 259 -16.20 -14.44 -4.52
CA TYR A 259 -16.33 -15.81 -3.99
C TYR A 259 -17.67 -16.11 -3.30
N VAL A 260 -18.80 -15.66 -3.87
CA VAL A 260 -20.14 -16.12 -3.46
C VAL A 260 -20.95 -16.59 -4.67
N HIS A 261 -20.63 -17.78 -5.17
CA HIS A 261 -21.60 -18.58 -5.92
C HIS A 261 -22.10 -19.75 -5.07
N SER A 262 -23.34 -19.59 -4.63
CA SER A 262 -24.21 -20.58 -4.00
C SER A 262 -24.30 -21.87 -4.82
N VAL A 263 -23.61 -22.92 -4.39
CA VAL A 263 -23.89 -24.30 -4.81
C VAL A 263 -24.86 -24.93 -3.81
N THR A 264 -26.13 -24.53 -3.85
CA THR A 264 -27.21 -25.32 -3.24
C THR A 264 -28.58 -24.82 -3.70
N GLN A 265 -28.99 -25.13 -4.93
CA GLN A 265 -30.43 -25.28 -5.25
C GLN A 265 -30.59 -26.19 -6.46
N LEU A 266 -30.94 -27.45 -6.19
CA LEU A 266 -31.56 -28.49 -7.02
C LEU A 266 -31.36 -29.76 -6.16
N THR A 267 -32.31 -30.27 -5.39
CA THR A 267 -33.68 -30.67 -5.73
C THR A 267 -34.47 -30.90 -4.44
N THR A 268 -35.61 -30.24 -4.24
CA THR A 268 -36.66 -30.75 -3.33
C THR A 268 -38.01 -30.16 -3.73
N PRO A 269 -39.06 -30.98 -3.93
CA PRO A 269 -40.37 -30.49 -4.38
C PRO A 269 -41.13 -29.79 -3.24
N PRO A 270 -42.06 -28.87 -3.56
CA PRO A 270 -42.70 -28.03 -2.55
C PRO A 270 -43.80 -28.80 -1.81
N ARG A 271 -43.68 -28.90 -0.48
CA ARG A 271 -44.75 -29.37 0.39
C ARG A 271 -45.47 -28.17 1.00
N ALA A 272 -46.74 -28.00 0.68
CA ALA A 272 -47.61 -26.94 1.16
C ALA A 272 -47.99 -27.12 2.65
N MET A 273 -48.00 -26.03 3.43
CA MET A 273 -48.65 -25.91 4.74
C MET A 273 -48.75 -24.43 5.21
N PRO A 274 -49.56 -24.06 6.23
CA PRO A 274 -50.78 -23.23 6.09
C PRO A 274 -50.63 -21.77 6.60
N PRO A 275 -51.69 -20.92 6.45
CA PRO A 275 -51.62 -19.52 6.81
C PRO A 275 -51.91 -19.31 8.29
N ASN A 276 -50.96 -18.72 9.02
CA ASN A 276 -51.18 -17.72 10.07
C ASN A 276 -49.89 -17.48 10.85
N THR A 277 -49.30 -16.30 10.68
CA THR A 277 -48.91 -15.39 11.78
C THR A 277 -48.23 -14.17 11.19
N VAL A 278 -48.95 -13.04 11.25
CA VAL A 278 -48.40 -11.71 11.04
C VAL A 278 -47.45 -11.42 12.20
N ARG A 279 -46.18 -11.11 11.91
CA ARG A 279 -45.30 -10.40 12.85
C ARG A 279 -44.60 -9.25 12.15
N LEU A 280 -45.15 -8.06 12.38
CA LEU A 280 -44.57 -6.77 12.04
C LEU A 280 -43.31 -6.57 12.91
N GLN A 281 -42.13 -6.54 12.30
CA GLN A 281 -40.91 -6.03 12.94
C GLN A 281 -40.45 -4.76 12.21
N THR A 282 -40.87 -3.63 12.77
CA THR A 282 -40.16 -2.36 12.63
C THR A 282 -38.82 -2.45 13.37
N LEU A 283 -37.68 -2.26 12.70
CA LEU A 283 -36.41 -1.85 13.32
C LEU A 283 -35.40 -1.36 12.26
N ARG A 284 -35.28 -0.04 12.15
CA ARG A 284 -34.06 0.77 12.40
C ARG A 284 -32.75 0.37 11.68
N ASN A 285 -32.23 1.35 10.92
CA ASN A 285 -30.86 1.51 10.42
C ASN A 285 -29.78 0.80 11.26
N GLY A 286 -29.01 -0.06 10.59
CA GLY A 286 -27.77 -0.65 11.10
C GLY A 286 -27.25 -1.68 10.09
N SER A 287 -26.11 -1.39 9.47
CA SER A 287 -25.40 -2.28 8.57
C SER A 287 -25.23 -3.67 9.20
N ARG A 288 -25.90 -4.68 8.64
CA ARG A 288 -25.81 -6.07 9.05
C ARG A 288 -24.48 -6.66 8.57
N PHE A 289 -23.59 -6.98 9.51
CA PHE A 289 -22.73 -8.15 9.32
C PHE A 289 -23.64 -9.37 9.34
N THR A 290 -23.59 -10.19 8.30
CA THR A 290 -24.21 -11.52 8.31
C THR A 290 -23.48 -12.40 9.32
N PRO A 291 -24.17 -13.14 10.20
CA PRO A 291 -23.51 -14.11 11.07
C PRO A 291 -22.78 -15.14 10.22
N ARG A 292 -21.55 -15.48 10.66
CA ARG A 292 -20.68 -16.52 10.09
C ARG A 292 -21.51 -17.81 9.89
N PRO A 293 -21.44 -18.49 8.73
CA PRO A 293 -22.16 -19.75 8.55
C PRO A 293 -21.60 -20.77 9.55
N GLU A 294 -22.42 -21.18 10.52
CA GLU A 294 -22.12 -22.33 11.36
C GLU A 294 -22.24 -23.59 10.49
N VAL A 295 -21.11 -24.25 10.27
CA VAL A 295 -21.07 -25.56 9.61
C VAL A 295 -21.49 -26.60 10.63
N HIS A 296 -22.76 -26.99 10.60
CA HIS A 296 -23.24 -28.15 11.34
C HIS A 296 -22.78 -29.41 10.59
N VAL A 297 -21.78 -30.10 11.13
CA VAL A 297 -21.36 -31.42 10.62
C VAL A 297 -22.26 -32.46 11.28
N THR A 298 -23.33 -32.86 10.58
CA THR A 298 -24.08 -34.06 10.92
C THR A 298 -23.33 -35.26 10.36
N THR A 299 -22.64 -36.01 11.22
CA THR A 299 -22.09 -37.33 10.87
C THR A 299 -23.21 -38.35 10.97
N ASP A 300 -23.74 -38.78 9.82
CA ASP A 300 -24.63 -39.94 9.77
C ASP A 300 -23.78 -41.21 9.96
N HIS A 301 -24.09 -41.96 11.00
CA HIS A 301 -23.43 -43.23 11.30
C HIS A 301 -24.07 -44.31 10.43
N ILE A 302 -23.44 -44.65 9.31
CA ILE A 302 -23.91 -45.75 8.45
C ILE A 302 -23.57 -47.07 9.17
N VAL A 303 -24.59 -47.81 9.57
CA VAL A 303 -24.45 -49.13 10.22
C VAL A 303 -24.64 -50.20 9.14
N MET A 304 -23.90 -51.31 9.23
CA MET A 304 -23.97 -52.43 8.26
C MET A 304 -25.38 -53.03 8.05
N GLU A 305 -26.34 -52.66 8.90
CA GLU A 305 -27.75 -53.05 8.79
C GLU A 305 -28.51 -52.30 7.68
N ASP A 306 -27.96 -51.21 7.13
CA ASP A 306 -28.54 -50.45 6.00
C ASP A 306 -28.27 -51.07 4.62
N TYR A 307 -27.55 -52.20 4.55
CA TYR A 307 -27.34 -52.94 3.31
C TYR A 307 -28.40 -54.03 3.13
N ASP A 308 -29.29 -53.84 2.15
CA ASP A 308 -30.16 -54.92 1.68
C ASP A 308 -29.31 -56.08 1.11
N PRO A 309 -29.59 -57.35 1.47
CA PRO A 309 -28.86 -58.49 0.95
C PRO A 309 -29.13 -58.66 -0.56
N SER A 310 -28.04 -58.70 -1.33
CA SER A 310 -28.07 -58.95 -2.78
C SER A 310 -28.72 -60.30 -3.09
N PRO A 311 -29.60 -60.41 -4.11
CA PRO A 311 -30.26 -61.67 -4.43
C PRO A 311 -29.24 -62.68 -4.98
N ALA A 312 -29.25 -63.87 -4.37
CA ALA A 312 -28.43 -65.01 -4.79
C ALA A 312 -28.80 -65.46 -6.21
N SER A 313 -27.80 -65.55 -7.10
CA SER A 313 -27.95 -66.10 -8.45
C SER A 313 -26.87 -67.14 -8.73
N GLY A 314 -27.25 -68.40 -8.53
CA GLY A 314 -27.01 -69.53 -9.43
C GLY A 314 -25.58 -69.80 -9.94
N TYR A 315 -24.90 -70.73 -9.26
CA TYR A 315 -23.76 -71.45 -9.81
C TYR A 315 -24.24 -72.39 -10.94
N THR A 316 -23.63 -72.34 -12.12
CA THR A 316 -23.64 -73.46 -13.08
C THR A 316 -22.20 -73.84 -13.45
N PRO A 317 -21.81 -75.12 -13.35
CA PRO A 317 -20.44 -75.57 -13.62
C PRO A 317 -20.32 -76.06 -15.05
N HIS A 318 -19.57 -75.35 -15.90
CA HIS A 318 -18.80 -75.91 -17.02
C HIS A 318 -18.09 -74.76 -17.73
N ASP A 319 -16.80 -74.57 -17.46
CA ASP A 319 -15.79 -74.46 -18.52
C ASP A 319 -14.39 -74.48 -17.90
N LYS A 320 -13.52 -75.31 -18.50
CA LYS A 320 -12.19 -75.66 -17.99
C LYS A 320 -11.21 -74.48 -18.09
N PRO A 321 -10.26 -74.35 -17.16
CA PRO A 321 -9.15 -73.41 -17.26
C PRO A 321 -8.14 -73.86 -18.32
N ARG A 322 -7.63 -72.92 -19.11
CA ARG A 322 -6.53 -73.12 -20.05
C ARG A 322 -5.22 -72.78 -19.33
N GLU A 323 -4.37 -73.78 -19.21
CA GLU A 323 -3.02 -73.72 -18.61
C GLU A 323 -1.99 -73.02 -19.52
N LEU A 324 -1.05 -72.36 -18.83
CA LEU A 324 0.39 -72.13 -19.11
C LEU A 324 0.85 -71.47 -20.42
N THR A 325 1.60 -70.38 -20.28
CA THR A 325 3.09 -70.43 -20.33
C THR A 325 3.72 -69.27 -19.57
N ASP A 326 4.60 -69.63 -18.63
CA ASP A 326 5.68 -68.80 -18.08
C ASP A 326 6.62 -68.33 -19.19
N ASP A 327 7.19 -67.13 -19.05
CA ASP A 327 8.60 -66.86 -19.36
C ASP A 327 9.08 -65.66 -18.52
N LYS A 328 10.03 -65.94 -17.63
CA LYS A 328 10.85 -64.98 -16.88
C LYS A 328 12.21 -64.85 -17.60
N GLU A 329 12.71 -63.64 -17.77
CA GLU A 329 14.15 -63.27 -17.73
C GLU A 329 14.25 -61.74 -17.66
N SER A 330 14.68 -61.17 -16.52
CA SER A 330 16.03 -60.67 -16.19
C SER A 330 16.34 -59.32 -16.88
N GLU A 331 16.37 -58.22 -16.15
CA GLU A 331 17.47 -57.69 -15.31
C GLU A 331 18.40 -56.75 -16.10
N SER A 332 18.61 -55.55 -15.51
CA SER A 332 19.77 -54.66 -15.63
C SER A 332 20.38 -54.38 -17.01
N ASP A 333 20.20 -53.14 -17.48
CA ASP A 333 21.29 -52.24 -17.89
C ASP A 333 20.79 -51.21 -18.91
N LYS A 334 20.75 -49.94 -18.50
CA LYS A 334 21.33 -48.78 -19.21
C LYS A 334 20.91 -47.47 -18.56
N GLU A 335 21.63 -47.17 -17.50
CA GLU A 335 22.04 -45.81 -17.20
C GLU A 335 22.86 -45.25 -18.39
N LYS A 336 22.73 -43.92 -18.62
CA LYS A 336 23.53 -43.03 -19.51
C LYS A 336 23.02 -42.80 -20.94
N ALA A 337 22.37 -41.64 -21.14
CA ALA A 337 22.81 -40.55 -22.03
C ALA A 337 21.79 -39.39 -21.92
N TYR A 338 22.12 -38.29 -21.24
CA TYR A 338 22.75 -37.07 -21.79
C TYR A 338 21.90 -36.29 -22.80
N ASN A 339 21.42 -35.13 -22.33
CA ASN A 339 21.44 -33.80 -22.95
C ASN A 339 21.14 -33.66 -24.45
N ALA A 340 20.08 -32.87 -24.74
CA ALA A 340 20.10 -31.60 -25.50
C ALA A 340 18.79 -31.44 -26.29
N VAL A 341 18.02 -30.38 -25.98
CA VAL A 341 17.65 -29.26 -26.89
C VAL A 341 17.28 -28.07 -26.01
#